data_AF-A0A2X1JID4-F1
#
_entry.id   AF-A0A2X1JID4-F1
#
_cell.length_a   1.000
_cell.length_b   1.000
_cell.length_c   1.000
_cell.angle_alpha   90.00
_cell.angle_beta   90.00
_cell.angle_gamma   90.00
#
_symmetry.space_group_name_H-M   'P 1'
#
loop_
_entity.id
_entity.type
_entity.pdbx_description
1 polymer ?
#
loop_
_entity_poly.entity_id
_entity_poly.type
_entity_poly.pdbx_seq_one_letter_code
_entity_poly.pdbx_strand_id
1 'polypeptide(L)' 'MTAIADARLDSIPLICITGQVPASMIGTDAFQEVDTYGISIPITKHNYLVRHIEELPQVMSDAFPHCAIRPPRPGVDRHS' A
#
# COMPACT_ATOMS: atom_id res chain seq x y z
N MET A 1 -10.31 1.64 -3.52
CA MET A 1 -9.51 2.62 -4.30
C MET A 1 -9.74 4.06 -3.85
N THR A 2 -10.98 4.57 -3.78
CA THR A 2 -11.26 5.94 -3.31
C THR A 2 -10.64 6.27 -1.95
N ALA A 3 -10.83 5.41 -0.95
CA ALA A 3 -10.25 5.61 0.39
C ALA A 3 -8.72 5.58 0.42
N ILE A 4 -8.08 4.81 -0.47
CA ILE A 4 -6.61 4.74 -0.57
C ILE A 4 -6.07 6.02 -1.21
N ALA A 5 -6.73 6.51 -2.26
CA ALA A 5 -6.39 7.77 -2.91
C ALA A 5 -6.61 8.97 -1.97
N ASP A 6 -7.71 8.97 -1.22
CA ASP A 6 -8.02 9.99 -0.22
C ASP A 6 -6.96 10.05 0.88
N ALA A 7 -6.63 8.90 1.49
CA ALA A 7 -5.56 8.82 2.49
C ALA A 7 -4.20 9.29 1.95
N ARG A 8 -3.91 9.05 0.66
CA ARG A 8 -2.68 9.54 0.02
C ARG A 8 -2.69 11.06 -0.16
N LEU A 9 -3.82 11.66 -0.52
CA LEU A 9 -3.98 13.11 -0.68
C LEU A 9 -3.86 13.82 0.68
N ASP A 10 -4.51 13.28 1.70
CA ASP A 10 -4.52 13.85 3.06
C ASP A 10 -3.29 13.47 3.88
N SER A 11 -2.35 12.72 3.28
CA SER A 11 -1.13 12.22 3.94
C SER A 11 -1.41 11.43 5.23
N ILE A 12 -2.55 10.75 5.29
CA ILE A 12 -2.97 9.89 6.39
C ILE A 12 -2.19 8.56 6.29
N PRO A 13 -1.57 8.09 7.38
CA PRO A 13 -0.88 6.80 7.40
C PRO A 13 -1.91 5.67 7.29
N LEU A 14 -1.86 4.90 6.21
CA LEU A 14 -2.77 3.78 5.97
C LEU A 14 -1.99 2.56 5.45
N ILE A 15 -2.16 1.42 6.10
CA ILE A 15 -1.72 0.11 5.59
C ILE A 15 -2.97 -0.66 5.16
N CYS A 16 -3.05 -1.00 3.87
CA CYS A 16 -4.11 -1.84 3.33
C CYS A 16 -3.56 -3.23 3.03
N ILE A 17 -4.20 -4.25 3.60
CA ILE A 17 -3.92 -5.66 3.31
C ILE A 17 -5.08 -6.18 2.47
N THR A 18 -4.77 -6.71 1.30
CA THR A 18 -5.77 -7.24 0.36
C THR A 18 -5.44 -8.70 0.07
N GLY A 19 -6.44 -9.56 0.13
CA GLY A 19 -6.33 -10.92 -0.38
C GLY A 19 -6.19 -10.90 -1.91
N GLN A 20 -5.41 -11.84 -2.45
CA GLN A 20 -5.30 -12.09 -3.88
C GLN A 20 -5.56 -13.57 -4.15
N VAL A 21 -5.97 -13.90 -5.38
CA VAL A 21 -6.03 -15.29 -5.86
C VAL A 21 -4.67 -15.99 -5.68
N PRO A 22 -4.64 -17.33 -5.52
CA PRO A 22 -3.40 -18.08 -5.42
C PRO A 22 -2.41 -17.70 -6.53
N ALA A 23 -1.12 -17.59 -6.21
CA ALA A 23 -0.10 -17.09 -7.12
C ALA A 23 -0.05 -17.83 -8.47
N SER A 24 -0.41 -19.12 -8.49
CA SER A 24 -0.50 -19.96 -9.69
C SER A 24 -1.68 -19.63 -10.62
N MET A 25 -2.63 -18.81 -10.18
CA MET A 25 -3.81 -18.37 -10.94
C MET A 25 -3.80 -16.88 -11.28
N ILE A 26 -2.73 -16.16 -10.92
CA ILE A 26 -2.55 -14.76 -11.32
C ILE A 26 -2.27 -14.72 -12.84
N GLY A 27 -3.03 -13.90 -13.56
CA GLY A 27 -3.00 -13.70 -15.00
C GLY A 27 -3.90 -14.64 -15.79
N THR A 28 -4.81 -15.37 -15.12
CA THR A 28 -5.65 -16.40 -15.77
C THR A 28 -7.13 -16.01 -15.90
N ASP A 29 -7.48 -14.77 -15.54
CA ASP A 29 -8.86 -14.30 -15.39
C ASP A 29 -9.63 -15.19 -14.41
N ALA A 30 -8.96 -15.55 -13.32
CA ALA A 30 -9.53 -16.40 -12.29
C ALA A 30 -10.70 -15.67 -11.62
N PHE A 31 -11.65 -16.44 -11.06
CA PHE A 31 -12.81 -15.85 -10.40
C PHE A 31 -12.39 -14.88 -9.28
N GLN A 32 -12.84 -13.63 -9.36
CA GLN A 32 -12.46 -12.51 -8.48
C GLN A 32 -11.00 -12.05 -8.59
N GLU A 33 -10.29 -12.43 -9.64
CA GLU A 33 -8.99 -11.87 -9.95
C GLU A 33 -9.12 -10.38 -10.29
N VAL A 34 -8.54 -9.54 -9.45
CA VAL A 34 -8.42 -8.11 -9.69
C VAL A 34 -6.96 -7.76 -9.46
N ASP A 35 -6.33 -7.13 -10.46
CA ASP A 35 -4.96 -6.62 -10.33
C ASP A 35 -4.92 -5.39 -9.41
N THR A 36 -5.11 -5.64 -8.12
CA THR A 36 -5.12 -4.61 -7.09
C THR A 36 -3.76 -3.92 -7.01
N TYR A 37 -2.68 -4.64 -7.29
CA TYR A 37 -1.32 -4.11 -7.33
C TYR A 37 -1.16 -3.08 -8.46
N GLY A 38 -1.54 -3.41 -9.69
CA GLY A 38 -1.46 -2.50 -10.83
C GLY A 38 -2.30 -1.23 -10.64
N ILE A 39 -3.53 -1.38 -10.15
CA ILE A 39 -4.45 -0.24 -9.97
C ILE A 39 -4.03 0.63 -8.77
N SER A 40 -3.32 0.09 -7.77
CA SER A 40 -2.89 0.84 -6.58
C SER A 40 -1.57 1.59 -6.73
N ILE A 41 -0.72 1.24 -7.70
CA ILE A 41 0.55 1.95 -8.00
C ILE A 41 0.39 3.48 -8.06
N PRO A 42 -0.56 4.06 -8.83
CA PRO A 42 -0.67 5.51 -8.94
C PRO A 42 -1.25 6.18 -7.69
N ILE A 43 -1.84 5.45 -6.75
CA ILE A 43 -2.59 6.00 -5.60
C ILE A 43 -2.05 5.57 -4.23
N THR A 44 -0.87 4.96 -4.17
CA THR A 44 -0.20 4.56 -2.92
C THR A 44 1.23 5.13 -2.90
N LYS A 45 1.88 5.11 -1.73
CA LYS A 45 3.31 5.46 -1.61
C LYS A 45 4.21 4.27 -1.93
N HIS A 46 3.83 3.10 -1.42
CA HIS A 46 4.55 1.84 -1.60
C HIS A 46 3.53 0.71 -1.77
N ASN A 47 3.84 -0.27 -2.62
CA ASN A 47 3.06 -1.50 -2.78
C ASN A 47 3.99 -2.69 -2.63
N TYR A 48 3.46 -3.76 -2.06
CA TYR A 48 4.14 -5.03 -1.93
C TYR A 48 3.23 -6.12 -2.48
N LEU A 49 3.79 -7.02 -3.28
CA LEU A 49 3.13 -8.24 -3.71
C LEU A 49 3.87 -9.42 -3.09
N VAL A 50 3.31 -9.95 -2.01
CA VAL A 50 3.85 -11.13 -1.31
C VAL A 50 3.55 -12.37 -2.17
N ARG A 51 4.59 -13.07 -2.62
CA ARG A 51 4.44 -14.28 -3.44
C ARG A 51 4.68 -15.55 -2.62
N HIS A 52 5.46 -15.43 -1.56
CA HIS A 52 5.80 -16.51 -0.64
C HIS A 52 5.52 -16.12 0.80
N ILE A 53 5.05 -17.06 1.63
CA ILE A 53 4.64 -16.77 3.01
C ILE A 53 5.82 -16.31 3.88
N GLU A 54 7.02 -16.75 3.53
CA GLU A 54 8.28 -16.39 4.19
C GLU A 54 8.64 -14.91 4.01
N GLU A 55 8.10 -14.24 2.99
CA GLU A 55 8.33 -12.82 2.71
C GLU A 55 7.43 -11.92 3.57
N LEU A 56 6.31 -12.45 4.07
CA LEU A 56 5.30 -11.67 4.80
C LEU A 56 5.88 -10.93 6.02
N PRO A 57 6.70 -11.55 6.89
CA PRO A 57 7.27 -10.86 8.03
C PRO A 57 8.15 -9.68 7.64
N GLN A 58 8.96 -9.84 6.59
CA GLN A 58 9.84 -8.80 6.08
C GLN A 58 9.04 -7.63 5.48
N VAL A 59 8.04 -7.96 4.65
CA VAL A 59 7.15 -6.95 4.04
C VAL A 59 6.42 -6.14 5.10
N MET A 60 5.93 -6.79 6.17
CA MET A 60 5.29 -6.08 7.27
C MET A 60 6.28 -5.15 7.99
N SER A 61 7.48 -5.64 8.32
CA SER A 61 8.53 -4.84 8.97
C SER A 61 8.92 -3.61 8.14
N ASP A 62 8.96 -3.74 6.81
CA ASP A 62 9.28 -2.64 5.90
C ASP A 62 8.10 -1.68 5.72
N ALA A 63 6.85 -2.18 5.73
CA ALA A 63 5.67 -1.35 5.49
C ALA A 63 5.43 -0.32 6.60
N PHE A 64 5.65 -0.66 7.88
CA PHE A 64 5.36 0.24 9.00
C PHE A 64 6.18 1.55 9.00
N PRO A 65 7.53 1.53 8.85
CA PRO A 65 8.33 2.75 8.74
C PRO A 65 7.97 3.63 7.55
N HIS A 66 7.58 3.04 6.41
CA HIS A 66 7.18 3.78 5.21
C HIS A 66 5.78 4.39 5.34
N CYS A 67 4.90 3.78 6.13
CA CYS A 67 3.57 4.29 6.42
C CYS A 67 3.58 5.38 7.49
N ALA A 68 4.55 5.36 8.41
CA ALA A 68 4.60 6.27 9.55
C ALA A 68 4.53 7.75 9.14
N ILE A 69 3.74 8.53 9.89
CA ILE A 69 3.72 10.00 9.79
C ILE A 69 5.11 10.50 10.15
N ARG A 70 5.78 11.17 9.21
CA ARG A 70 6.97 11.93 9.56
C ARG A 70 6.52 13.08 10.47
N PRO A 71 7.14 13.27 11.64
CA PRO A 71 6.85 14.45 12.45
C PRO A 71 7.02 15.72 11.60
N PRO A 72 6.19 16.76 11.82
CA PRO A 72 6.31 18.00 11.08
C PRO A 72 7.76 18.47 11.11
N ARG A 73 8.31 18.83 9.94
CA ARG A 73 9.66 19.36 9.87
C ARG A 73 9.73 20.62 10.76
N PRO A 74 10.71 20.74 11.66
CA PRO A 74 10.88 21.97 12.42
C PRO A 74 11.12 23.12 11.42
N GLY A 75 10.25 24.14 11.43
CA GLY A 75 10.44 25.37 10.65
C GLY A 75 9.49 25.62 9.47
N VAL A 76 8.43 24.83 9.27
CA VAL A 76 7.35 25.22 8.35
C VAL A 76 6.12 25.62 9.18
N ASP A 77 6.15 26.84 9.70
CA ASP A 77 4.96 27.50 10.21
C ASP A 77 4.00 27.74 9.03
N ARG A 78 2.82 27.12 9.08
CA ARG A 78 1.74 27.42 8.14
C ARG A 78 1.03 28.69 8.60
N HIS A 79 1.66 29.85 8.45
CA HIS A 79 0.97 31.13 8.29
C HIS A 79 1.93 32.18 7.74
N SER A 80 1.80 32.46 6.44
CA SER A 80 2.16 33.72 5.78
C SER A 80 1.28 33.86 4.55
#